data_AF-V7AKC6-F1
#
_entry.id   AF-V7AKC6-F1
#
_cell.length_a   1.000
_cell.length_b   1.000
_cell.length_c   1.000
_cell.angle_alpha   90.00
_cell.angle_beta   90.00
_cell.angle_gamma   90.00
#
_symmetry.space_group_name_H-M   'P 1'
#
loop_
_entity.id
_entity.type
_entity.pdbx_description
1 polymer ?
#
loop_
_entity_poly.entity_id
_entity_poly.type
_entity_poly.pdbx_seq_one_letter_code
_entity_poly.pdbx_strand_id
1 'polypeptide(L)'
;MRGNLFGILAAHPLSPLLSLHHLDVLAPIFPNMDRVQAMEHLVAAANVDPARILQQTVCYDQSNSLTFSVSWGFAIQVYQGNELLPDLLSVQRTFVPWRGSKANANFMFNTRPYPCKMPTVYFFKSVTSDKRGIWSHYSRYFAANCFESNVSQVEQIIVFSGKLELNDEQMNPPRRQCCNVVPPSTNDTTNLHIRQCKIDELISMQS
;
A
#
# COMPACT_ATOMS: atom_id res chain seq x y z
N MET A 1 18.90 6.07 -5.28
CA MET A 1 18.74 4.63 -4.94
C MET A 1 18.50 3.86 -6.23
N ARG A 2 18.65 2.53 -6.26
CA ARG A 2 18.35 1.73 -7.45
C ARG A 2 17.72 0.38 -7.07
N GLY A 3 17.19 -0.34 -8.05
CA GLY A 3 16.56 -1.64 -7.86
C GLY A 3 15.04 -1.54 -7.71
N ASN A 4 14.46 -2.33 -6.81
CA ASN A 4 13.02 -2.42 -6.59
C ASN A 4 12.55 -1.37 -5.56
N LEU A 5 11.66 -0.47 -5.95
CA LEU A 5 11.11 0.58 -5.07
C LEU A 5 9.94 0.12 -4.18
N PHE A 6 9.50 -1.13 -4.30
CA PHE A 6 8.28 -1.63 -3.66
C PHE A 6 8.13 -1.20 -2.20
N GLY A 7 9.18 -1.36 -1.39
CA GLY A 7 9.10 -1.03 0.05
C GLY A 7 8.93 0.45 0.35
N ILE A 8 9.45 1.35 -0.49
CA ILE A 8 9.27 2.81 -0.33
C ILE A 8 7.85 3.20 -0.73
N LEU A 9 7.35 2.65 -1.84
CA LEU A 9 6.02 2.97 -2.36
C LEU A 9 4.92 2.36 -1.48
N ALA A 10 5.12 1.14 -0.98
CA ALA A 10 4.18 0.45 -0.10
C ALA A 10 4.07 1.08 1.29
N ALA A 11 5.17 1.63 1.81
CA ALA A 11 5.22 2.30 3.12
C ALA A 11 5.27 3.83 2.98
N HIS A 12 4.79 4.38 1.86
CA HIS A 12 4.82 5.83 1.66
C HIS A 12 3.99 6.52 2.74
N PRO A 13 4.52 7.58 3.37
CA PRO A 13 3.82 8.31 4.42
C PRO A 13 2.59 9.06 3.88
N LEU A 14 1.84 9.69 4.78
CA LEU A 14 0.64 10.48 4.46
C LEU A 14 0.96 11.78 3.71
N SER A 15 2.22 12.19 3.65
CA SER A 15 2.59 13.35 2.84
C SER A 15 2.27 13.06 1.37
N PRO A 16 1.78 14.04 0.60
CA PRO A 16 1.57 13.87 -0.83
C PRO A 16 2.86 13.41 -1.55
N LEU A 17 2.72 12.50 -2.50
CA LEU A 17 3.82 12.12 -3.37
C LEU A 17 4.16 13.29 -4.30
N LEU A 18 5.37 13.84 -4.18
CA LEU A 18 5.79 15.00 -4.98
C LEU A 18 6.37 14.61 -6.33
N SER A 19 7.34 13.69 -6.33
CA SER A 19 8.01 13.26 -7.56
C SER A 19 8.64 11.89 -7.43
N LEU A 20 8.64 11.16 -8.55
CA LEU A 20 9.45 9.97 -8.74
C LEU A 20 10.45 10.29 -9.86
N HIS A 21 11.74 10.11 -9.58
CA HIS A 21 12.83 10.43 -10.51
C HIS A 21 13.73 9.20 -10.68
N HIS A 22 14.54 9.20 -11.75
CA HIS A 22 15.41 8.10 -12.16
C HIS A 22 14.68 6.78 -12.45
N LEU A 23 13.53 6.84 -13.13
CA LEU A 23 12.74 5.66 -13.49
C LEU A 23 13.48 4.71 -14.46
N ASP A 24 14.45 5.21 -15.20
CA ASP A 24 15.30 4.51 -16.17
C ASP A 24 16.16 3.40 -15.56
N VAL A 25 16.60 3.58 -14.31
CA VAL A 25 17.49 2.63 -13.59
C VAL A 25 16.76 1.78 -12.53
N LEU A 26 15.44 1.95 -12.42
CA LEU A 26 14.61 1.22 -11.48
C LEU A 26 14.01 -0.02 -12.14
N ALA A 27 13.67 -1.02 -11.32
CA ALA A 27 12.83 -2.12 -11.79
C ALA A 27 11.39 -1.59 -12.02
N PRO A 28 10.62 -2.15 -12.97
CA PRO A 28 9.20 -1.85 -13.07
C PRO A 28 8.50 -2.06 -11.73
N ILE A 29 7.61 -1.13 -11.37
CA ILE A 29 6.95 -1.14 -10.06
C ILE A 29 5.76 -2.12 -10.03
N PHE A 30 5.20 -2.45 -11.19
CA PHE A 30 4.15 -3.46 -11.34
C PHE A 30 4.70 -4.72 -12.03
N PRO A 31 4.24 -5.91 -11.63
CA PRO A 31 4.61 -7.14 -12.32
C PRO A 31 4.02 -7.18 -13.73
N ASN A 32 4.71 -7.84 -14.65
CA ASN A 32 4.28 -8.05 -16.05
C ASN A 32 4.02 -6.76 -16.85
N MET A 33 4.62 -5.64 -16.43
CA MET A 33 4.60 -4.35 -17.14
C MET A 33 6.02 -3.86 -17.35
N ASP A 34 6.26 -3.16 -18.46
CA ASP A 34 7.48 -2.37 -18.60
C ASP A 34 7.43 -1.08 -17.76
N ARG A 35 8.50 -0.28 -17.80
CA ARG A 35 8.61 0.94 -16.99
C ARG A 35 7.58 2.00 -17.37
N VAL A 36 7.31 2.16 -18.67
CA VAL A 36 6.41 3.20 -19.17
C VAL A 36 4.98 2.81 -18.82
N GLN A 37 4.60 1.58 -19.13
CA GLN A 37 3.30 1.01 -18.79
C GLN A 37 3.04 1.08 -17.28
N ALA A 38 4.04 0.75 -16.46
CA ALA A 38 3.90 0.80 -15.01
C ALA A 38 3.66 2.23 -14.48
N MET A 39 4.25 3.25 -15.11
CA MET A 39 4.02 4.65 -14.75
C MET A 39 2.66 5.14 -15.23
N GLU A 40 2.28 4.83 -16.47
CA GLU A 40 0.94 5.15 -16.99
C GLU A 40 -0.14 4.53 -16.10
N HIS A 41 0.07 3.29 -15.63
CA HIS A 41 -0.82 2.60 -14.72
C HIS A 41 -0.93 3.28 -13.35
N LEU A 42 0.19 3.74 -12.77
CA LEU A 42 0.18 4.51 -11.52
C LEU A 42 -0.51 5.87 -11.69
N VAL A 43 -0.24 6.56 -12.79
CA VAL A 43 -0.84 7.87 -13.12
C VAL A 43 -2.35 7.72 -13.34
N ALA A 44 -2.82 6.62 -13.93
CA ALA A 44 -4.25 6.35 -14.06
C ALA A 44 -4.96 6.31 -12.71
N ALA A 45 -4.34 5.72 -11.67
CA ALA A 45 -4.86 5.77 -10.30
C ALA A 45 -4.79 7.19 -9.71
N ALA A 46 -3.65 7.87 -9.88
CA ALA A 46 -3.43 9.22 -9.38
C ALA A 46 -4.43 10.25 -9.96
N ASN A 47 -4.86 10.07 -11.22
CA ASN A 47 -5.85 10.93 -11.85
C ASN A 47 -7.25 10.81 -11.20
N VAL A 48 -7.52 9.73 -10.47
CA VAL A 48 -8.82 9.51 -9.81
C VAL A 48 -8.81 10.03 -8.36
N ASP A 49 -7.78 9.74 -7.57
CA ASP A 49 -7.62 10.25 -6.20
C ASP A 49 -6.15 10.66 -5.94
N PRO A 50 -5.73 11.85 -6.40
CA PRO A 50 -4.34 12.28 -6.33
C PRO A 50 -3.86 12.50 -4.89
N ALA A 51 -4.76 12.89 -3.99
CA ALA A 51 -4.43 13.08 -2.58
C ALA A 51 -4.10 11.75 -1.88
N ARG A 52 -4.65 10.64 -2.36
CA ARG A 52 -4.54 9.31 -1.74
C ARG A 52 -3.44 8.43 -2.35
N ILE A 53 -2.92 8.78 -3.53
CA ILE A 53 -1.93 7.95 -4.23
C ILE A 53 -0.75 7.57 -3.33
N LEU A 54 -0.47 6.27 -3.23
CA LEU A 54 0.53 5.64 -2.37
C LEU A 54 0.34 5.82 -0.86
N GLN A 55 -0.63 6.59 -0.38
CA GLN A 55 -0.84 6.75 1.05
C GLN A 55 -1.15 5.39 1.68
N GLN A 56 -0.35 5.05 2.68
CA GLN A 56 -0.51 3.79 3.37
C GLN A 56 -1.67 3.87 4.39
N THR A 57 -2.58 2.91 4.34
CA THR A 57 -3.68 2.69 5.30
C THR A 57 -3.61 1.26 5.81
N VAL A 58 -3.94 1.00 7.08
CA VAL A 58 -3.83 -0.34 7.67
C VAL A 58 -5.18 -0.80 8.20
N CYS A 59 -5.65 -1.96 7.74
CA CYS A 59 -6.89 -2.59 8.19
C CYS A 59 -6.58 -3.85 8.98
N TYR A 60 -7.34 -4.07 10.05
CA TYR A 60 -7.22 -5.26 10.89
C TYR A 60 -8.47 -6.12 10.76
N ASP A 61 -8.31 -7.38 10.41
CA ASP A 61 -9.32 -8.41 10.54
C ASP A 61 -9.00 -9.25 11.77
N GLN A 62 -9.63 -8.91 12.90
CA GLN A 62 -9.40 -9.63 14.15
C GLN A 62 -9.93 -11.07 14.09
N SER A 63 -11.02 -11.31 13.33
CA SER A 63 -11.67 -12.61 13.25
C SER A 63 -10.79 -13.64 12.57
N ASN A 64 -10.11 -13.25 11.49
CA ASN A 64 -9.19 -14.12 10.76
C ASN A 64 -7.72 -13.92 11.17
N SER A 65 -7.46 -13.03 12.13
CA SER A 65 -6.11 -12.62 12.52
C SER A 65 -5.27 -12.22 11.30
N LEU A 66 -5.77 -11.27 10.51
CA LEU A 66 -5.09 -10.73 9.34
C LEU A 66 -4.86 -9.23 9.46
N THR A 67 -3.74 -8.77 8.91
CA THR A 67 -3.47 -7.34 8.76
C THR A 67 -3.26 -6.98 7.30
N PHE A 68 -4.01 -5.99 6.81
CA PHE A 68 -3.94 -5.47 5.45
C PHE A 68 -3.22 -4.13 5.46
N SER A 69 -2.02 -4.06 4.88
CA SER A 69 -1.32 -2.81 4.63
C SER A 69 -1.59 -2.36 3.19
N VAL A 70 -2.42 -1.33 3.03
CA VAL A 70 -2.91 -0.81 1.75
C VAL A 70 -2.12 0.42 1.36
N SER A 71 -1.32 0.34 0.30
CA SER A 71 -0.78 1.50 -0.42
C SER A 71 -1.66 1.75 -1.63
N TRP A 72 -2.53 2.76 -1.52
CA TRP A 72 -3.63 2.96 -2.47
C TRP A 72 -3.10 3.29 -3.88
N GLY A 73 -3.67 2.64 -4.89
CA GLY A 73 -3.23 2.79 -6.28
C GLY A 73 -1.94 2.05 -6.64
N PHE A 74 -1.36 1.29 -5.69
CA PHE A 74 -0.14 0.52 -5.92
C PHE A 74 -0.23 -0.94 -5.48
N ALA A 75 -0.23 -1.21 -4.17
CA ALA A 75 -0.16 -2.58 -3.67
C ALA A 75 -0.77 -2.75 -2.27
N ILE A 76 -1.25 -3.95 -1.98
CA ILE A 76 -1.73 -4.37 -0.67
C ILE A 76 -0.86 -5.53 -0.20
N GLN A 77 -0.33 -5.43 1.02
CA GLN A 77 0.37 -6.52 1.70
C GLN A 77 -0.55 -7.11 2.76
N VAL A 78 -0.79 -8.42 2.70
CA VAL A 78 -1.61 -9.17 3.66
C VAL A 78 -0.71 -10.02 4.54
N TYR A 79 -0.73 -9.73 5.84
CA TYR A 79 0.07 -10.40 6.86
C TYR A 79 -0.82 -11.32 7.70
N GLN A 80 -0.26 -12.45 8.13
CA GLN A 80 -0.88 -13.28 9.17
C GLN A 80 -0.53 -12.73 10.54
N GLY A 81 -1.55 -12.51 11.34
CA GLY A 81 -1.45 -11.95 12.68
C GLY A 81 -1.81 -10.47 12.71
N ASN A 82 -1.84 -9.93 13.92
CA ASN A 82 -2.07 -8.53 14.20
C ASN A 82 -0.71 -7.81 14.22
N GLU A 83 -0.30 -7.26 13.09
CA GLU A 83 0.97 -6.54 12.95
C GLU A 83 0.88 -5.14 13.55
N LEU A 84 1.90 -4.74 14.30
CA LEU A 84 1.93 -3.41 14.90
C LEU A 84 2.07 -2.35 13.80
N LEU A 85 1.26 -1.29 13.89
CA LEU A 85 1.33 -0.19 12.93
C LEU A 85 2.76 0.37 12.78
N PRO A 86 3.53 0.68 13.85
CA PRO A 86 4.91 1.16 13.72
C PRO A 86 5.82 0.26 12.87
N ASP A 87 5.64 -1.06 12.95
CA ASP A 87 6.44 -2.01 12.17
C ASP A 87 6.07 -1.97 10.68
N LEU A 88 4.78 -1.77 10.37
CA LEU A 88 4.28 -1.62 9.01
C LEU A 88 4.64 -0.28 8.36
N LEU A 89 4.81 0.79 9.16
CA LEU A 89 5.26 2.09 8.68
C LEU A 89 6.74 2.08 8.26
N SER A 90 7.53 1.15 8.79
CA SER A 90 8.94 1.06 8.47
C SER A 90 9.17 0.53 7.05
N VAL A 91 10.05 1.23 6.31
CA VAL A 91 10.29 0.94 4.90
C VAL A 91 10.99 -0.42 4.74
N GLN A 92 10.38 -1.33 3.98
CA GLN A 92 11.01 -2.61 3.66
C GLN A 92 12.19 -2.41 2.70
N ARG A 93 13.36 -2.94 3.05
CA ARG A 93 14.58 -2.78 2.27
C ARG A 93 14.60 -3.64 1.00
N THR A 94 13.92 -3.17 -0.03
CA THR A 94 13.79 -3.79 -1.38
C THR A 94 14.72 -3.18 -2.42
N PHE A 95 15.31 -2.03 -2.10
CA PHE A 95 16.22 -1.24 -2.93
C PHE A 95 17.65 -1.30 -2.38
N VAL A 96 18.57 -0.79 -3.19
CA VAL A 96 20.00 -0.72 -2.85
C VAL A 96 20.50 0.72 -3.03
N PRO A 97 21.60 1.12 -2.37
CA PRO A 97 22.17 2.44 -2.56
C PRO A 97 22.61 2.65 -4.02
N TRP A 98 22.67 3.92 -4.43
CA TRP A 98 23.13 4.30 -5.78
C TRP A 98 24.56 3.85 -6.04
N ARG A 99 25.44 4.10 -5.06
CA ARG A 99 26.85 3.68 -5.01
C ARG A 99 27.15 3.03 -3.66
N GLY A 100 28.13 2.14 -3.62
CA GLY A 100 28.56 1.45 -2.39
C GLY A 100 27.95 0.06 -2.20
N SER A 101 28.38 -0.62 -1.13
CA SER A 101 27.95 -1.99 -0.81
C SER A 101 26.60 -2.01 -0.09
N LYS A 102 25.88 -3.13 -0.17
CA LYS A 102 24.64 -3.33 0.61
C LYS A 102 24.91 -3.35 2.12
N ALA A 103 26.10 -3.76 2.57
CA ALA A 103 26.40 -3.95 3.98
C ALA A 103 26.36 -2.64 4.79
N ASN A 104 26.81 -1.52 4.21
CA ASN A 104 26.97 -0.24 4.92
C ASN A 104 26.06 0.87 4.35
N ALA A 105 24.90 0.52 3.80
CA ALA A 105 24.01 1.54 3.25
C ALA A 105 23.23 2.25 4.37
N ASN A 106 23.49 3.55 4.50
CA ASN A 106 22.71 4.44 5.35
C ASN A 106 21.69 5.18 4.49
N PHE A 107 20.43 5.21 4.95
CA PHE A 107 19.34 5.95 4.32
C PHE A 107 18.85 7.03 5.30
N MET A 108 18.21 8.08 4.77
CA MET A 108 17.65 9.18 5.57
C MET A 108 16.36 8.79 6.32
N PHE A 109 15.99 7.52 6.30
CA PHE A 109 14.78 6.99 6.92
C PHE A 109 15.04 5.58 7.43
N ASN A 110 14.25 5.16 8.42
CA ASN A 110 14.37 3.84 9.02
C ASN A 110 13.91 2.76 8.04
N THR A 111 14.78 1.80 7.80
CA THR A 111 14.47 0.62 6.99
C THR A 111 14.43 -0.62 7.86
N ARG A 112 13.51 -1.54 7.59
CA ARG A 112 13.52 -2.89 8.15
C ARG A 112 14.06 -3.90 7.15
N PRO A 113 14.68 -5.01 7.62
CA PRO A 113 15.06 -6.13 6.76
C PRO A 113 13.86 -6.65 5.98
N TYR A 114 14.13 -7.19 4.79
CA TYR A 114 13.12 -7.89 4.01
C TYR A 114 12.93 -9.30 4.60
N PRO A 115 11.78 -9.60 5.25
CA PRO A 115 11.62 -10.84 6.01
C PRO A 115 11.50 -12.05 5.08
N CYS A 116 11.91 -13.23 5.58
CA CYS A 116 11.72 -14.51 4.87
C CYS A 116 10.23 -14.93 4.82
N LYS A 117 9.47 -14.64 5.89
CA LYS A 117 8.01 -14.77 5.89
C LYS A 117 7.41 -13.56 5.15
N MET A 118 7.14 -13.76 3.88
CA MET A 118 6.57 -12.74 3.01
C MET A 118 5.06 -12.62 3.21
N PRO A 119 4.51 -11.39 3.34
CA PRO A 119 3.07 -11.20 3.20
C PRO A 119 2.64 -11.55 1.78
N THR A 120 1.39 -11.99 1.62
CA THR A 120 0.78 -12.10 0.29
C THR A 120 0.62 -10.70 -0.28
N VAL A 121 1.09 -10.48 -1.51
CA VAL A 121 1.02 -9.17 -2.16
C VAL A 121 -0.05 -9.17 -3.25
N TYR A 122 -0.86 -8.11 -3.26
CA TYR A 122 -1.86 -7.85 -4.30
C TYR A 122 -1.51 -6.53 -4.98
N PHE A 123 -1.35 -6.52 -6.30
CA PHE A 123 -1.04 -5.30 -7.05
C PHE A 123 -2.28 -4.68 -7.64
N PHE A 124 -2.29 -3.35 -7.69
CA PHE A 124 -3.34 -2.54 -8.30
C PHE A 124 -3.58 -2.96 -9.75
N LYS A 125 -4.85 -3.16 -10.12
CA LYS A 125 -5.29 -3.57 -11.45
C LYS A 125 -6.13 -2.54 -12.17
N SER A 126 -7.04 -1.88 -11.45
CA SER A 126 -7.92 -0.89 -12.04
C SER A 126 -8.60 -0.08 -10.95
N VAL A 127 -9.06 1.10 -11.33
CA VAL A 127 -9.88 1.97 -10.51
C VAL A 127 -11.12 2.38 -11.29
N THR A 128 -12.26 2.43 -10.61
CA THR A 128 -13.50 3.00 -11.12
C THR A 128 -14.05 4.00 -10.11
N SER A 129 -14.72 5.04 -10.58
CA SER A 129 -15.35 6.03 -9.72
C SER A 129 -16.73 6.38 -10.24
N ASP A 130 -17.68 6.51 -9.32
CA ASP A 130 -19.03 6.97 -9.60
C ASP A 130 -19.50 7.95 -8.48
N LYS A 131 -20.80 8.28 -8.48
CA LYS A 131 -21.39 9.20 -7.49
C LYS A 131 -21.32 8.71 -6.03
N ARG A 132 -21.16 7.41 -5.79
CA ARG A 132 -21.11 6.82 -4.44
C ARG A 132 -19.67 6.74 -3.91
N GLY A 133 -18.66 6.71 -4.79
CA GLY A 133 -17.26 6.76 -4.37
C GLY A 133 -16.28 6.19 -5.41
N ILE A 134 -15.20 5.61 -4.91
CA ILE A 134 -14.10 5.09 -5.71
C ILE A 134 -13.85 3.63 -5.31
N TRP A 135 -13.77 2.74 -6.29
CA TRP A 135 -13.46 1.33 -6.13
C TRP A 135 -12.14 1.04 -6.83
N SER A 136 -11.20 0.46 -6.09
CA SER A 136 -9.92 0.01 -6.62
C SER A 136 -9.78 -1.49 -6.46
N HIS A 137 -9.36 -2.16 -7.53
CA HIS A 137 -9.24 -3.60 -7.61
C HIS A 137 -7.78 -4.00 -7.57
N TYR A 138 -7.46 -5.03 -6.80
CA TYR A 138 -6.12 -5.56 -6.64
C TYR A 138 -6.15 -7.06 -6.84
N SER A 139 -5.20 -7.60 -7.61
CA SER A 139 -5.09 -9.05 -7.81
C SER A 139 -3.84 -9.59 -7.16
N ARG A 140 -3.96 -10.81 -6.64
CA ARG A 140 -2.86 -11.54 -6.06
C ARG A 140 -1.70 -11.69 -7.04
N TYR A 141 -0.50 -11.55 -6.51
CA TYR A 141 0.73 -11.82 -7.23
C TYR A 141 1.46 -13.00 -6.58
N PHE A 142 1.67 -14.05 -7.37
CA PHE A 142 2.40 -15.24 -6.98
C PHE A 142 3.87 -15.06 -7.27
N ALA A 143 4.70 -14.96 -6.23
CA ALA A 143 6.14 -14.85 -6.38
C ALA A 143 6.79 -16.23 -6.31
N ALA A 144 7.54 -16.62 -7.34
CA ALA A 144 8.05 -17.99 -7.50
C ALA A 144 9.07 -18.47 -6.44
N ASN A 145 9.65 -17.58 -5.62
CA ASN A 145 10.96 -17.84 -4.99
C ASN A 145 11.00 -17.81 -3.45
N CYS A 146 9.88 -17.69 -2.75
CA CYS A 146 9.84 -17.85 -1.29
C CYS A 146 8.58 -18.61 -0.87
N PHE A 147 8.69 -19.42 0.19
CA PHE A 147 7.56 -20.14 0.75
C PHE A 147 6.45 -19.15 1.11
N GLU A 148 5.36 -19.18 0.33
CA GLU A 148 4.20 -18.35 0.60
C GLU A 148 3.65 -18.72 1.98
N SER A 149 3.35 -17.70 2.75
CA SER A 149 2.48 -17.89 3.90
C SER A 149 1.08 -18.22 3.35
N ASN A 150 0.46 -19.32 3.79
CA ASN A 150 -0.87 -19.81 3.34
C ASN A 150 -2.04 -18.93 3.84
N VAL A 151 -1.84 -17.61 3.84
CA VAL A 151 -2.58 -16.63 4.67
C VAL A 151 -3.87 -16.17 4.02
N SER A 152 -3.97 -16.27 2.69
CA SER A 152 -5.21 -15.98 1.98
C SER A 152 -5.29 -16.82 0.72
N GLN A 153 -6.42 -17.49 0.47
CA GLN A 153 -6.73 -18.13 -0.83
C GLN A 153 -7.45 -17.19 -1.80
N VAL A 154 -7.78 -15.98 -1.32
CA VAL A 154 -8.51 -14.96 -2.04
C VAL A 154 -7.71 -14.51 -3.27
N GLU A 155 -8.37 -14.37 -4.41
CA GLU A 155 -7.70 -13.93 -5.64
C GLU A 155 -7.66 -12.41 -5.77
N GLN A 156 -8.67 -11.73 -5.20
CA GLN A 156 -8.89 -10.31 -5.41
C GLN A 156 -9.24 -9.57 -4.12
N ILE A 157 -8.73 -8.35 -4.00
CA ILE A 157 -9.13 -7.40 -2.95
C ILE A 157 -9.76 -6.19 -3.64
N ILE A 158 -10.94 -5.80 -3.15
CA ILE A 158 -11.64 -4.61 -3.60
C ILE A 158 -11.60 -3.58 -2.47
N VAL A 159 -11.09 -2.39 -2.76
CA VAL A 159 -11.02 -1.30 -1.79
C VAL A 159 -11.97 -0.21 -2.22
N PHE A 160 -12.95 0.07 -1.36
CA PHE A 160 -13.86 1.20 -1.50
C PHE A 160 -13.39 2.39 -0.64
N SER A 161 -13.47 3.59 -1.20
CA SER A 161 -13.16 4.84 -0.51
C SER A 161 -13.97 6.01 -1.07
N GLY A 162 -14.28 6.99 -0.22
CA GLY A 162 -14.63 8.33 -0.68
C GLY A 162 -13.41 9.07 -1.20
N LYS A 163 -13.61 10.02 -2.12
CA LYS A 163 -12.52 10.88 -2.62
C LYS A 163 -11.89 11.64 -1.45
N LEU A 164 -10.56 11.61 -1.37
CA LEU A 164 -9.83 12.33 -0.33
C LEU A 164 -9.67 13.79 -0.76
N GLU A 165 -10.40 14.68 -0.09
CA GLU A 165 -10.21 16.13 -0.24
C GLU A 165 -9.28 16.60 0.89
N LEU A 166 -8.16 17.24 0.54
CA LEU A 166 -7.26 17.87 1.50
C LEU A 166 -7.77 19.29 1.73
N ASN A 167 -8.36 19.57 2.90
CA ASN A 167 -8.82 20.92 3.22
C ASN A 167 -7.62 21.83 3.52
N ASP A 168 -7.16 22.56 2.51
CA ASP A 168 -6.06 23.52 2.62
C ASP A 168 -6.36 24.67 3.61
N GLU A 169 -7.65 24.98 3.82
CA GLU A 169 -8.10 26.09 4.67
C GLU A 169 -7.80 25.91 6.16
N GLN A 170 -7.50 24.68 6.62
CA GLN A 170 -7.35 24.37 8.04
C GLN A 170 -5.92 24.12 8.53
N MET A 171 -4.89 24.18 7.67
CA MET A 171 -3.48 23.90 8.00
C MET A 171 -3.25 22.64 8.88
N ASN A 172 -4.23 21.75 8.97
CA ASN A 172 -4.17 20.61 9.84
C ASN A 172 -3.27 19.55 9.19
N PRO A 173 -2.36 18.92 9.95
CA PRO A 173 -1.54 17.86 9.41
C PRO A 173 -2.44 16.70 8.90
N PRO A 174 -2.11 16.09 7.75
CA PRO A 174 -2.90 15.00 7.21
C PRO A 174 -2.95 13.84 8.21
N ARG A 175 -4.15 13.35 8.50
CA ARG A 175 -4.38 12.23 9.41
C ARG A 175 -4.58 10.94 8.63
N ARG A 176 -4.05 9.83 9.16
CA ARG A 176 -4.23 8.51 8.55
C ARG A 176 -5.70 8.14 8.61
N GLN A 177 -6.23 7.68 7.49
CA GLN A 177 -7.58 7.12 7.47
C GLN A 177 -7.57 5.69 8.04
N CYS A 178 -8.69 5.30 8.62
CA CYS A 178 -8.92 3.95 9.10
C CYS A 178 -9.64 3.14 8.04
N CYS A 179 -9.74 1.83 8.25
CA CYS A 179 -10.51 1.00 7.36
C CYS A 179 -11.11 -0.21 8.06
N ASN A 180 -12.23 -0.66 7.49
CA ASN A 180 -12.91 -1.87 7.90
C ASN A 180 -12.68 -2.97 6.88
N VAL A 181 -12.52 -4.19 7.37
CA VAL A 181 -12.66 -5.40 6.58
C VAL A 181 -14.14 -5.75 6.56
N VAL A 182 -14.74 -5.74 5.37
CA VAL A 182 -16.16 -5.99 5.17
C VAL A 182 -16.34 -7.46 4.82
N PRO A 183 -17.39 -8.15 5.33
CA PRO A 183 -17.67 -9.53 4.96
C PRO A 183 -17.63 -9.72 3.44
N PRO A 184 -16.96 -10.79 2.97
CA PRO A 184 -16.77 -11.00 1.55
C PRO A 184 -18.12 -11.32 0.89
N SER A 185 -18.31 -10.80 -0.33
CA SER A 185 -19.49 -11.14 -1.14
C SER A 185 -19.38 -12.52 -1.80
N THR A 186 -18.15 -12.96 -2.04
CA THR A 186 -17.80 -14.28 -2.58
C THR A 186 -16.54 -14.80 -1.89
N ASN A 187 -16.32 -16.11 -1.84
CA ASN A 187 -15.17 -16.70 -1.15
C ASN A 187 -13.80 -16.22 -1.70
N ASP A 188 -13.76 -15.79 -2.97
CA ASP A 188 -12.52 -15.41 -3.67
C ASP A 188 -12.23 -13.90 -3.63
N THR A 189 -13.08 -13.11 -2.95
CA THR A 189 -12.93 -11.66 -2.84
C THR A 189 -12.88 -11.20 -1.39
N THR A 190 -12.04 -10.21 -1.08
CA THR A 190 -12.06 -9.49 0.20
C THR A 190 -12.34 -8.03 -0.04
N ASN A 191 -13.26 -7.46 0.75
CA ASN A 191 -13.67 -6.07 0.62
C ASN A 191 -13.09 -5.24 1.76
N LEU A 192 -12.37 -4.17 1.43
CA LEU A 192 -11.87 -3.18 2.38
C LEU A 192 -12.61 -1.86 2.15
N HIS A 193 -12.93 -1.16 3.24
CA HIS A 193 -13.57 0.15 3.18
C HIS A 193 -12.73 1.17 3.94
N ILE A 194 -12.07 2.08 3.22
CA ILE A 194 -11.31 3.20 3.80
C ILE A 194 -12.25 4.36 4.15
N ARG A 195 -12.13 4.87 5.37
CA ARG A 195 -12.98 5.91 5.93
C ARG A 195 -12.22 6.76 6.97
N GLN A 196 -12.84 7.84 7.42
CA GLN A 196 -12.36 8.55 8.60
C GLN A 196 -12.36 7.62 9.83
N CYS A 197 -11.37 7.80 10.69
CA CYS A 197 -11.27 7.06 11.94
C CYS A 197 -12.40 7.47 12.90
N LYS A 198 -12.90 6.51 13.67
CA LYS A 198 -13.81 6.72 14.80
C LYS A 198 -12.99 7.06 16.04
N ILE A 199 -13.65 7.70 17.01
CA ILE A 199 -13.03 8.23 18.24
C ILE A 199 -12.31 7.16 19.07
N ASP A 200 -12.78 5.91 18.98
CA ASP A 200 -12.30 4.74 19.73
C ASP A 200 -11.20 3.94 19.02
N GLU A 201 -10.86 4.27 17.77
CA GLU A 201 -9.82 3.57 17.03
C GLU A 201 -8.43 4.08 17.43
N LEU A 202 -7.48 3.18 17.71
CA LEU A 202 -6.11 3.52 18.13
C LEU A 202 -5.36 4.40 17.11
N ILE A 203 -5.76 4.35 15.84
CA ILE A 203 -5.21 5.17 14.75
C ILE A 203 -5.80 6.59 14.77
N SER A 204 -6.97 6.79 15.39
CA SER A 204 -7.54 8.10 15.67
C SER A 204 -6.68 8.81 16.71
N MET A 205 -5.65 9.52 16.26
CA MET A 205 -4.96 10.47 17.14
C MET A 205 -5.97 11.57 17.52
N GLN A 206 -6.45 11.54 18.77
CA GLN A 206 -7.27 12.60 19.34
C GLN A 206 -6.42 13.88 19.42
N SER A 207 -7.01 15.00 19.00
CA SER A 207 -6.45 16.36 19.16
C SER A 207 -6.64 16.87 20.57
#